data_AF-A0A7S2ALI7-F1
#
_entry.id   AF-A0A7S2ALI7-F1
#
_cell.length_a   1.000
_cell.length_b   1.000
_cell.length_c   1.000
_cell.angle_alpha   90.00
_cell.angle_beta   90.00
_cell.angle_gamma   90.00
#
_symmetry.space_group_name_H-M   'P 1'
#
loop_
_entity.id
_entity.type
_entity.pdbx_description
1 polymer ?
#
loop_
_entity_poly.entity_id
_entity_poly.type
_entity_poly.pdbx_seq_one_letter_code
_entity_poly.pdbx_strand_id
1 'polypeptide(L)'
;RQYQAVLSRIYEKLNTAWLTPSELFQPHYGRAVAEHVLKRHLVPGAPLRIFEVGAGNGTAARDVLSHVRDVAPDVYATMRYTALEPSRTLAQRQRSRVAEAGHAKDRFEALQCEPFGDLDSARTQSWATHQPCVVLMLEVLDNLPHDRVVRQGSAWFETAVEYFDAGEAQAIAKTRNAEDAAVAKRTWRGSKAYGAGYDGAG
;
A
#
# COMPACT_ATOMS: atom_id res chain seq x y z
N ARG A 1 -16.19 -25.90 -6.59
CA ARG A 1 -15.44 -26.50 -7.74
C ARG A 1 -15.22 -25.49 -8.87
N GLN A 2 -16.23 -24.74 -9.33
CA GLN A 2 -16.04 -23.70 -10.37
C GLN A 2 -15.11 -22.54 -9.96
N TYR A 3 -15.21 -22.04 -8.73
CA TYR A 3 -14.34 -20.96 -8.22
C TYR A 3 -12.83 -21.27 -8.32
N GLN A 4 -12.43 -22.47 -7.86
CA GLN A 4 -11.03 -22.89 -7.89
C GLN A 4 -10.48 -22.98 -9.32
N ALA A 5 -11.29 -23.47 -10.26
CA ALA A 5 -10.88 -23.53 -11.68
C ALA A 5 -10.71 -22.12 -12.31
N VAL A 6 -11.57 -21.16 -11.92
CA VAL A 6 -11.44 -19.76 -12.37
C VAL A 6 -10.17 -19.13 -11.77
N LEU A 7 -9.90 -19.35 -10.48
CA LEU A 7 -8.68 -18.88 -9.83
C LEU A 7 -7.42 -19.43 -10.49
N SER A 8 -7.33 -20.74 -10.69
CA SER A 8 -6.17 -21.37 -11.33
C SER A 8 -5.90 -20.76 -12.70
N ARG A 9 -6.93 -20.54 -13.52
CA ARG A 9 -6.79 -19.90 -14.83
C ARG A 9 -6.30 -18.46 -14.74
N ILE A 10 -6.75 -17.69 -13.75
CA ILE A 10 -6.31 -16.31 -13.53
C ILE A 10 -4.83 -16.30 -13.12
N TYR A 11 -4.43 -17.17 -12.19
CA TYR A 11 -3.05 -17.29 -11.73
C TYR A 11 -2.09 -17.71 -12.86
N GLU A 12 -2.47 -18.71 -13.66
CA GLU A 12 -1.71 -19.15 -14.85
C GLU A 12 -1.54 -18.00 -15.84
N LYS A 13 -2.62 -17.26 -16.15
CA LYS A 13 -2.58 -16.16 -17.11
C LYS A 13 -1.70 -15.01 -16.64
N LEU A 14 -1.72 -14.70 -15.35
CA LEU A 14 -0.99 -13.57 -14.77
C LEU A 14 0.42 -13.94 -14.29
N ASN A 15 0.80 -15.23 -14.40
CA ASN A 15 2.05 -15.77 -13.88
C ASN A 15 2.33 -15.34 -12.43
N THR A 16 1.31 -15.41 -11.58
CA THR A 16 1.39 -15.08 -10.15
C THR A 16 0.66 -16.13 -9.33
N ALA A 17 1.19 -16.46 -8.16
CA ALA A 17 0.55 -17.38 -7.22
C ALA A 17 -0.40 -16.68 -6.23
N TRP A 18 -0.38 -15.34 -6.18
CA TRP A 18 -1.13 -14.56 -5.20
C TRP A 18 -1.66 -13.26 -5.82
N LEU A 19 -2.92 -12.95 -5.53
CA LEU A 19 -3.58 -11.72 -5.93
C LEU A 19 -4.23 -11.09 -4.71
N THR A 20 -4.11 -9.77 -4.60
CA THR A 20 -4.83 -9.01 -3.59
C THR A 20 -6.34 -9.05 -3.88
N PRO A 21 -7.22 -8.85 -2.89
CA PRO A 21 -8.66 -8.73 -3.07
C PRO A 21 -9.03 -7.66 -4.11
N SER A 22 -8.26 -6.57 -4.17
CA SER A 22 -8.41 -5.51 -5.17
C SER A 22 -8.22 -6.02 -6.60
N GLU A 23 -7.35 -7.00 -6.84
CA GLU A 23 -7.18 -7.60 -8.17
C GLU A 23 -8.16 -8.75 -8.43
N LEU A 24 -8.43 -9.57 -7.41
CA LEU A 24 -9.25 -10.77 -7.57
C LEU A 24 -10.75 -10.45 -7.71
N PHE A 25 -11.23 -9.49 -6.93
CA PHE A 25 -12.66 -9.17 -6.84
C PHE A 25 -13.00 -7.83 -7.53
N GLN A 26 -12.15 -7.34 -8.42
CA GLN A 26 -12.45 -6.14 -9.20
C GLN A 26 -13.68 -6.36 -10.12
N PRO A 27 -14.58 -5.37 -10.26
CA PRO A 27 -14.54 -4.06 -9.59
C PRO A 27 -15.24 -4.05 -8.21
N HIS A 28 -15.84 -5.16 -7.79
CA HIS A 28 -16.73 -5.23 -6.62
C HIS A 28 -16.05 -4.86 -5.30
N TYR A 29 -14.80 -5.25 -5.09
CA TYR A 29 -14.07 -4.87 -3.88
C TYR A 29 -13.88 -3.36 -3.77
N GLY A 30 -13.40 -2.70 -4.84
CA GLY A 30 -13.26 -1.25 -4.88
C GLY A 30 -14.60 -0.51 -4.76
N ARG A 31 -15.68 -1.05 -5.35
CA ARG A 31 -17.04 -0.51 -5.19
C ARG A 31 -17.52 -0.57 -3.73
N ALA A 32 -17.31 -1.70 -3.05
CA ALA A 32 -17.68 -1.84 -1.65
C ALA A 32 -16.90 -0.88 -0.74
N VAL A 33 -15.61 -0.68 -1.01
CA VAL A 33 -14.79 0.35 -0.36
C VAL A 33 -15.37 1.74 -0.61
N ALA A 34 -15.70 2.08 -1.85
CA ALA A 34 -16.28 3.37 -2.21
C ALA A 34 -17.62 3.64 -1.51
N GLU A 35 -18.53 2.66 -1.45
CA GLU A 35 -19.79 2.80 -0.71
C GLU A 35 -19.55 3.08 0.77
N HIS A 36 -18.59 2.38 1.39
CA HIS A 36 -18.24 2.63 2.78
C HIS A 36 -17.72 4.05 2.98
N VAL A 37 -16.83 4.51 2.09
CA VAL A 37 -16.28 5.87 2.11
C VAL A 37 -17.37 6.92 1.97
N LEU A 38 -18.30 6.76 1.02
CA LEU A 38 -19.42 7.69 0.82
C LEU A 38 -20.34 7.75 2.04
N LYS A 39 -20.65 6.61 2.66
CA LYS A 39 -21.45 6.54 3.91
C LYS A 39 -20.76 7.23 5.09
N ARG A 40 -19.43 7.27 5.10
CA ARG A 40 -18.61 7.89 6.15
C ARG A 40 -18.09 9.28 5.75
N HIS A 41 -18.52 9.84 4.63
CA HIS A 41 -18.17 11.20 4.27
C HIS A 41 -18.99 12.17 5.15
N LEU A 42 -18.43 12.55 6.30
CA LEU A 42 -19.14 13.18 7.42
C LEU A 42 -19.42 14.68 7.24
N VAL A 43 -18.80 15.35 6.27
CA VAL A 43 -18.84 16.82 6.18
C VAL A 43 -19.53 17.27 4.90
N PRO A 44 -20.83 17.61 4.96
CA PRO A 44 -21.56 18.15 3.83
C PRO A 44 -20.84 19.36 3.22
N GLY A 45 -20.67 19.36 1.89
CA GLY A 45 -20.04 20.45 1.16
C GLY A 45 -18.50 20.49 1.22
N ALA A 46 -17.84 19.63 2.01
CA ALA A 46 -16.39 19.49 1.95
C ALA A 46 -15.98 18.51 0.85
N PRO A 47 -14.92 18.80 0.08
CA PRO A 47 -14.38 17.84 -0.88
C PRO A 47 -13.98 16.50 -0.25
N LEU A 48 -14.34 15.39 -0.88
CA LEU A 48 -13.86 14.06 -0.46
C LEU A 48 -12.37 13.92 -0.79
N ARG A 49 -11.54 13.72 0.24
CA ARG A 49 -10.10 13.48 0.09
C ARG A 49 -9.76 12.06 0.53
N ILE A 50 -9.16 11.29 -0.35
CA ILE A 50 -8.71 9.92 -0.07
C ILE A 50 -7.19 9.85 -0.21
N PHE A 51 -6.52 9.30 0.80
CA PHE A 51 -5.12 8.94 0.76
C PHE A 51 -5.00 7.42 0.82
N GLU A 52 -4.41 6.79 -0.19
CA GLU A 52 -4.17 5.35 -0.20
C GLU A 52 -2.67 5.09 -0.01
N VAL A 53 -2.32 4.38 1.06
CA VAL A 53 -0.97 3.87 1.27
C VAL A 53 -0.88 2.52 0.58
N GLY A 54 0.15 2.31 -0.25
CA GLY A 54 0.38 1.02 -0.88
C GLY A 54 -0.70 0.64 -1.91
N ALA A 55 -1.04 1.54 -2.83
CA ALA A 55 -2.11 1.34 -3.82
C ALA A 55 -1.86 0.21 -4.85
N GLY A 56 -0.71 -0.48 -4.79
CA GLY A 56 -0.36 -1.57 -5.69
C GLY A 56 -0.39 -1.15 -7.16
N ASN A 57 -1.16 -1.86 -7.98
CA ASN A 57 -1.32 -1.52 -9.41
C ASN A 57 -2.31 -0.35 -9.66
N GLY A 58 -2.95 0.20 -8.63
CA GLY A 58 -3.95 1.28 -8.74
C GLY A 58 -5.37 0.77 -9.05
N THR A 59 -5.63 -0.53 -8.89
CA THR A 59 -6.92 -1.16 -9.20
C THR A 59 -8.03 -0.68 -8.27
N ALA A 60 -7.76 -0.63 -6.96
CA ALA A 60 -8.69 -0.07 -5.98
C ALA A 60 -8.99 1.42 -6.27
N ALA A 61 -7.96 2.24 -6.53
CA ALA A 61 -8.11 3.63 -6.89
C ALA A 61 -9.02 3.84 -8.11
N ARG A 62 -8.78 3.08 -9.21
CA ARG A 62 -9.62 3.10 -10.42
C ARG A 62 -11.08 2.78 -10.07
N ASP A 63 -11.31 1.69 -9.34
CA ASP A 63 -12.66 1.19 -9.06
C ASP A 63 -13.42 2.11 -8.11
N VAL A 64 -12.73 2.69 -7.11
CA VAL A 64 -13.31 3.69 -6.20
C VAL A 64 -13.70 4.95 -6.97
N LEU A 65 -12.79 5.50 -7.78
CA LEU A 65 -13.05 6.70 -8.58
C LEU A 65 -14.21 6.49 -9.56
N SER A 66 -14.22 5.36 -10.26
CA SER A 66 -15.30 5.00 -11.18
C SER A 66 -16.64 4.86 -10.46
N HIS A 67 -16.67 4.17 -9.31
CA HIS A 67 -17.92 4.03 -8.55
C HIS A 67 -18.45 5.37 -8.05
N VAL A 68 -17.60 6.23 -7.46
CA VAL A 68 -18.01 7.54 -6.96
C VAL A 68 -18.51 8.44 -8.10
N ARG A 69 -17.85 8.41 -9.27
CA ARG A 69 -18.33 9.11 -10.48
C ARG A 69 -19.74 8.70 -10.85
N ASP A 70 -20.01 7.39 -10.82
CA ASP A 70 -21.26 6.82 -11.32
C ASP A 70 -22.44 7.02 -10.34
N VAL A 71 -22.20 6.98 -9.02
CA VAL A 71 -23.27 7.06 -8.00
C VAL A 71 -23.38 8.40 -7.27
N ALA A 72 -22.32 9.20 -7.26
CA ALA A 72 -22.25 10.47 -6.53
C ALA A 72 -21.45 11.52 -7.33
N PRO A 73 -21.93 11.93 -8.52
CA PRO A 73 -21.19 12.81 -9.43
C PRO A 73 -20.81 14.16 -8.81
N ASP A 74 -21.64 14.72 -7.91
CA ASP A 74 -21.34 15.98 -7.21
C ASP A 74 -20.15 15.83 -6.25
N VAL A 75 -20.04 14.69 -5.57
CA VAL A 75 -18.87 14.36 -4.74
C VAL A 75 -17.66 14.14 -5.64
N TYR A 76 -17.82 13.38 -6.72
CA TYR A 76 -16.74 13.14 -7.69
C TYR A 76 -16.20 14.44 -8.30
N ALA A 77 -17.06 15.44 -8.54
CA ALA A 77 -16.72 16.74 -9.12
C ALA A 77 -15.82 17.59 -8.23
N THR A 78 -15.68 17.27 -6.94
CA THR A 78 -14.75 17.97 -6.03
C THR A 78 -13.72 17.04 -5.36
N MET A 79 -13.87 15.72 -5.46
CA MET A 79 -12.99 14.78 -4.78
C MET A 79 -11.54 14.79 -5.30
N ARG A 80 -10.62 14.36 -4.44
CA ARG A 80 -9.23 14.06 -4.80
C ARG A 80 -8.77 12.74 -4.18
N TYR A 81 -8.20 11.88 -5.00
CA TYR A 81 -7.60 10.61 -4.61
C TYR A 81 -6.08 10.68 -4.75
N THR A 82 -5.34 10.40 -3.68
CA THR A 82 -3.89 10.48 -3.64
C THR A 82 -3.30 9.16 -3.19
N ALA A 83 -2.59 8.46 -4.07
CA ALA A 83 -1.81 7.28 -3.72
C ALA A 83 -0.43 7.70 -3.19
N LEU A 84 -0.01 7.18 -2.04
CA LEU A 84 1.32 7.38 -1.47
C LEU A 84 2.19 6.17 -1.88
N GLU A 85 3.10 6.39 -2.82
CA GLU A 85 3.82 5.32 -3.53
C GLU A 85 5.30 5.67 -3.72
N PRO A 86 6.25 5.02 -3.02
CA PRO A 86 7.67 5.33 -3.17
C PRO A 86 8.25 4.95 -4.55
N SER A 87 7.71 3.91 -5.20
CA SER A 87 8.20 3.41 -6.48
C SER A 87 7.71 4.25 -7.66
N ARG A 88 8.65 4.82 -8.44
CA ARG A 88 8.33 5.58 -9.66
C ARG A 88 7.56 4.75 -10.69
N THR A 89 7.97 3.51 -10.87
CA THR A 89 7.39 2.60 -11.86
C THR A 89 5.95 2.23 -11.49
N LEU A 90 5.69 1.93 -10.21
CA LEU A 90 4.33 1.69 -9.73
C LEU A 90 3.48 2.95 -9.78
N ALA A 91 4.01 4.10 -9.38
CA ALA A 91 3.30 5.37 -9.48
C ALA A 91 2.90 5.69 -10.93
N GLN A 92 3.77 5.42 -11.91
CA GLN A 92 3.42 5.57 -13.33
C GLN A 92 2.33 4.59 -13.76
N ARG A 93 2.43 3.32 -13.35
CA ARG A 93 1.41 2.30 -13.64
C ARG A 93 0.04 2.68 -13.07
N GLN A 94 -0.01 3.15 -11.82
CA GLN A 94 -1.23 3.62 -11.18
C GLN A 94 -1.87 4.78 -11.96
N ARG A 95 -1.06 5.78 -12.36
CA ARG A 95 -1.54 6.91 -13.18
C ARG A 95 -2.10 6.45 -14.53
N SER A 96 -1.40 5.56 -15.24
CA SER A 96 -1.88 5.02 -16.52
C SER A 96 -3.21 4.29 -16.35
N ARG A 97 -3.30 3.37 -15.38
CA ARG A 97 -4.53 2.60 -15.12
C ARG A 97 -5.73 3.49 -14.80
N VAL A 98 -5.54 4.53 -13.99
CA VAL A 98 -6.61 5.45 -13.62
C VAL A 98 -6.98 6.36 -14.81
N ALA A 99 -6.01 6.82 -15.59
CA ALA A 99 -6.25 7.61 -16.80
C ALA A 99 -6.99 6.82 -17.89
N GLU A 100 -6.66 5.54 -18.09
CA GLU A 100 -7.34 4.62 -19.02
C GLU A 100 -8.83 4.45 -18.68
N ALA A 101 -9.23 4.60 -17.41
CA ALA A 101 -10.63 4.61 -16.98
C ALA A 101 -11.34 5.98 -17.14
N GLY A 102 -10.67 6.95 -17.77
CA GLY A 102 -11.22 8.27 -18.07
C GLY A 102 -11.14 9.28 -16.92
N HIS A 103 -10.34 9.02 -15.89
CA HIS A 103 -10.19 9.94 -14.76
C HIS A 103 -9.09 10.99 -15.04
N ALA A 104 -9.43 12.26 -14.86
CA ALA A 104 -8.52 13.37 -15.09
C ALA A 104 -7.44 13.47 -13.99
N LYS A 105 -6.32 14.14 -14.32
CA LYS A 105 -5.15 14.31 -13.42
C LYS A 105 -5.45 15.07 -12.14
N ASP A 106 -6.53 15.84 -12.10
CA ASP A 106 -6.98 16.56 -10.93
C ASP A 106 -7.84 15.69 -9.99
N ARG A 107 -8.31 14.52 -10.46
CA ARG A 107 -9.01 13.51 -9.63
C ARG A 107 -8.06 12.55 -8.94
N PHE A 108 -6.96 12.20 -9.60
CA PHE A 108 -6.01 11.21 -9.12
C PHE A 108 -4.57 11.68 -9.25
N GLU A 109 -3.80 11.47 -8.18
CA GLU A 109 -2.34 11.63 -8.18
C GLU A 109 -1.67 10.46 -7.46
N ALA A 110 -0.61 9.92 -8.06
CA ALA A 110 0.34 9.07 -7.34
C ALA A 110 1.52 9.93 -6.85
N LEU A 111 1.62 10.13 -5.55
CA LEU A 111 2.63 10.92 -4.88
C LEU A 111 3.86 10.05 -4.59
N GLN A 112 4.99 10.38 -5.21
CA GLN A 112 6.24 9.71 -4.88
C GLN A 112 6.72 10.14 -3.48
N CYS A 113 6.53 9.27 -2.48
CA CYS A 113 6.92 9.51 -1.09
C CYS A 113 6.98 8.20 -0.29
N GLU A 114 7.70 8.23 0.83
CA GLU A 114 7.67 7.16 1.82
C GLU A 114 6.54 7.44 2.82
N PRO A 115 5.50 6.57 2.90
CA PRO A 115 4.30 6.84 3.70
C PRO A 115 4.56 6.83 5.22
N PHE A 116 5.63 6.18 5.68
CA PHE A 116 6.03 6.08 7.09
C PHE A 116 7.39 6.72 7.40
N GLY A 117 7.95 7.48 6.44
CA GLY A 117 9.20 8.23 6.63
C GLY A 117 8.98 9.58 7.30
N ASP A 118 10.06 10.37 7.46
CA ASP A 118 9.94 11.75 7.93
C ASP A 118 9.03 12.56 6.99
N LEU A 119 7.82 12.87 7.46
CA LEU A 119 6.79 13.62 6.75
C LEU A 119 7.09 15.12 6.71
N ASP A 120 8.36 15.52 6.89
CA ASP A 120 8.79 16.91 7.04
C ASP A 120 9.32 17.54 5.73
N SER A 121 9.12 16.85 4.60
CA SER A 121 9.45 17.41 3.29
C SER A 121 8.52 18.59 2.94
N ALA A 122 9.01 19.57 2.18
CA ALA A 122 8.19 20.68 1.68
C ALA A 122 6.96 20.21 0.88
N ARG A 123 7.03 19.02 0.26
CA ARG A 123 5.89 18.41 -0.45
C ARG A 123 4.87 17.78 0.50
N THR A 124 5.29 17.39 1.70
CA THR A 124 4.38 16.81 2.69
C THR A 124 3.66 17.87 3.53
N GLN A 125 4.33 18.99 3.79
CA GLN A 125 3.71 20.15 4.45
C GLN A 125 2.54 20.75 3.65
N SER A 126 2.53 20.63 2.31
CA SER A 126 1.42 21.14 1.48
C SER A 126 0.11 20.34 1.63
N TRP A 127 0.17 19.10 2.13
CA TRP A 127 -1.02 18.29 2.42
C TRP A 127 -1.38 18.24 3.90
N ALA A 128 -0.53 18.77 4.79
CA ALA A 128 -0.78 18.95 6.22
C ALA A 128 -1.84 20.06 6.46
N THR A 129 -2.99 19.90 5.80
CA THR A 129 -4.17 20.73 5.97
C THR A 129 -5.05 20.08 7.03
N HIS A 130 -5.66 20.87 7.92
CA HIS A 130 -6.65 20.38 8.90
C HIS A 130 -8.01 19.97 8.26
N GLN A 131 -7.99 19.48 7.03
CA GLN A 131 -9.17 19.05 6.30
C GLN A 131 -9.50 17.58 6.58
N PRO A 132 -10.78 17.21 6.70
CA PRO A 132 -11.19 15.82 6.79
C PRO A 132 -10.69 15.01 5.59
N CYS A 133 -10.16 13.81 5.85
CA CYS A 133 -9.76 12.88 4.81
C CYS A 133 -10.01 11.43 5.25
N VAL A 134 -9.99 10.53 4.26
CA VAL A 134 -10.03 9.09 4.47
C VAL A 134 -8.66 8.52 4.12
N VAL A 135 -8.13 7.67 4.99
CA VAL A 135 -6.89 6.91 4.74
C VAL A 135 -7.24 5.46 4.46
N LEU A 136 -6.78 4.93 3.33
CA LEU A 136 -6.92 3.54 2.92
C LEU A 136 -5.57 2.83 3.01
N MET A 137 -5.57 1.63 3.58
CA MET A 137 -4.39 0.78 3.77
C MET A 137 -4.78 -0.67 3.48
N LEU A 138 -4.95 -1.00 2.20
CA LEU A 138 -5.45 -2.30 1.76
C LEU A 138 -4.27 -3.26 1.61
N GLU A 139 -4.13 -4.23 2.52
CA GLU A 139 -2.98 -5.18 2.57
C GLU A 139 -1.62 -4.50 2.80
N VAL A 140 -1.60 -3.43 3.59
CA VAL A 140 -0.35 -2.78 3.99
C VAL A 140 0.20 -3.38 5.28
N LEU A 141 -0.65 -3.61 6.28
CA LEU A 141 -0.22 -3.93 7.65
C LEU A 141 0.48 -5.29 7.77
N ASP A 142 0.03 -6.27 7.00
CA ASP A 142 0.62 -7.60 6.92
C ASP A 142 1.98 -7.61 6.21
N ASN A 143 2.24 -6.60 5.37
CA ASN A 143 3.51 -6.39 4.70
C ASN A 143 4.49 -5.48 5.46
N LEU A 144 4.09 -4.95 6.63
CA LEU A 144 5.00 -4.15 7.44
C LEU A 144 6.07 -5.02 8.11
N PRO A 145 7.33 -4.53 8.19
CA PRO A 145 8.36 -5.20 8.97
C PRO A 145 7.88 -5.31 10.43
N HIS A 146 8.10 -6.47 11.04
CA HIS A 146 7.74 -6.74 12.41
C HIS A 146 8.83 -7.53 13.11
N ASP A 147 9.01 -7.27 14.39
CA ASP A 147 9.98 -7.98 15.22
C ASP A 147 9.37 -9.27 15.77
N ARG A 148 10.18 -10.33 15.81
CA ARG A 148 9.80 -11.58 16.48
C ARG A 148 10.37 -11.61 17.88
N VAL A 149 9.49 -11.60 18.89
CA VAL A 149 9.86 -11.73 20.30
C VAL A 149 9.54 -13.12 20.85
N VAL A 150 10.40 -13.62 21.73
CA VAL A 150 10.27 -14.93 22.39
C VAL A 150 10.46 -14.74 23.90
N ARG A 151 9.57 -15.33 24.70
CA ARG A 151 9.71 -15.35 26.16
C ARG A 151 10.45 -16.61 26.61
N GLN A 152 11.50 -16.46 27.41
CA GLN A 152 12.20 -17.58 28.05
C GLN A 152 12.27 -17.30 29.56
N GLY A 153 11.59 -18.13 30.37
CA GLY A 153 11.40 -17.87 31.80
C GLY A 153 10.66 -16.55 32.06
N SER A 154 11.27 -15.66 32.83
CA SER A 154 10.74 -14.32 33.11
C SER A 154 11.18 -13.24 32.11
N ALA A 155 12.10 -13.54 31.20
CA ALA A 155 12.70 -12.55 30.30
C ALA A 155 12.16 -12.65 28.86
N TRP A 156 12.17 -11.51 28.16
CA TRP A 156 11.81 -11.38 26.75
C TRP A 156 13.06 -11.21 25.88
N PHE A 157 13.05 -11.84 24.72
CA PHE A 157 14.15 -11.81 23.76
C PHE A 157 13.64 -11.46 22.36
N GLU A 158 14.40 -10.68 21.59
CA GLU A 158 14.15 -10.42 20.18
C GLU A 158 14.94 -11.41 19.30
N THR A 159 14.39 -11.77 18.14
CA THR A 159 15.06 -12.60 17.13
C THR A 159 15.83 -11.72 16.14
N ALA A 160 17.15 -11.87 16.07
CA ALA A 160 17.98 -11.27 15.03
C ALA A 160 18.37 -12.30 13.95
N VAL A 161 18.56 -11.83 12.72
CA VAL A 161 19.15 -12.59 11.62
C VAL A 161 20.64 -12.22 11.51
N GLU A 162 21.52 -13.20 11.68
CA GLU A 162 22.96 -13.03 11.45
C GLU A 162 23.40 -13.79 10.20
N TYR A 163 24.31 -13.19 9.45
CA TYR A 163 24.95 -13.78 8.28
C TYR A 163 26.38 -14.20 8.64
N PHE A 164 26.79 -15.39 8.19
CA PHE A 164 28.17 -15.88 8.32
C PHE A 164 28.82 -15.97 6.94
N ASP A 165 30.04 -15.46 6.81
CA ASP A 165 30.85 -15.64 5.60
C ASP A 165 31.49 -17.03 5.62
N ALA A 166 30.83 -17.99 4.98
CA ALA A 166 31.39 -19.28 4.64
C ALA A 166 30.73 -19.85 3.37
N GLY A 167 30.86 -19.16 2.23
CA GLY A 167 30.49 -19.66 0.90
C GLY A 167 28.99 -19.79 0.61
N GLU A 168 28.15 -19.94 1.64
CA GLU A 168 26.69 -19.95 1.59
C GLU A 168 26.18 -19.08 2.73
N ALA A 169 25.56 -17.95 2.41
CA ALA A 169 24.97 -17.08 3.42
C ALA A 169 23.81 -17.80 4.12
N GLN A 170 24.06 -18.36 5.31
CA GLN A 170 23.02 -18.95 6.16
C GLN A 170 22.58 -17.96 7.24
N ALA A 171 21.29 -17.66 7.26
CA ALA A 171 20.65 -16.85 8.29
C ALA A 171 20.38 -17.71 9.54
N ILE A 172 21.02 -17.38 10.66
CA ILE A 172 20.74 -18.02 11.95
C ILE A 172 19.93 -17.06 12.83
N ALA A 173 18.80 -17.55 13.36
CA ALA A 173 18.00 -16.83 14.34
C ALA A 173 18.71 -16.83 15.71
N LYS A 174 19.12 -15.66 16.19
CA LYS A 174 19.65 -15.48 17.56
C LYS A 174 18.70 -14.71 18.45
N THR A 175 18.67 -15.07 19.73
CA THR A 175 17.88 -14.38 20.76
C THR A 175 18.75 -13.40 21.52
N ARG A 176 18.33 -12.12 21.60
CA ARG A 176 18.98 -11.06 22.42
C ARG A 176 17.99 -10.52 23.43
N ASN A 177 18.44 -10.12 24.63
CA ASN A 177 17.54 -9.55 25.65
C ASN A 177 16.85 -8.29 25.10
N ALA A 178 15.53 -8.22 25.26
CA ALA A 178 14.72 -7.08 24.79
C ALA A 178 14.92 -5.79 25.61
N GLU A 179 15.58 -5.86 26.77
CA GLU A 179 15.88 -4.72 27.65
C GLU A 179 17.00 -3.80 27.12
N ASP A 180 17.70 -4.17 26.05
CA ASP A 180 18.66 -3.29 25.40
C ASP A 180 17.92 -2.11 24.74
N ALA A 181 18.04 -0.92 25.34
CA ALA A 181 17.49 0.36 24.88
C ALA A 181 17.89 0.79 23.43
N ALA A 182 18.63 -0.05 22.71
CA ALA A 182 18.97 0.09 21.30
C ALA A 182 17.88 -0.40 20.34
N VAL A 183 16.91 -1.21 20.79
CA VAL A 183 15.80 -1.69 19.93
C VAL A 183 14.89 -0.53 19.50
N ALA A 184 14.64 0.42 20.41
CA ALA A 184 13.80 1.60 20.14
C ALA A 184 14.43 2.63 19.18
N LYS A 185 15.71 2.50 18.81
CA LYS A 185 16.44 3.48 17.98
C LYS A 185 16.85 2.96 16.60
N ARG A 186 16.39 1.78 16.17
CA ARG A 186 16.50 1.41 14.75
C ARG A 186 15.48 2.22 13.97
N THR A 187 15.87 3.44 13.61
CA THR A 187 15.22 4.19 12.55
C THR A 187 15.17 3.30 11.32
N TRP A 188 13.97 3.16 10.75
CA TRP A 188 13.78 2.61 9.43
C TRP A 188 14.67 3.42 8.47
N ARG A 189 15.86 2.89 8.15
CA ARG A 189 16.67 3.41 7.06
C ARG A 189 16.10 2.75 5.83
N GLY A 190 15.18 3.46 5.17
CA GLY A 190 14.53 3.02 3.94
C GLY A 190 15.52 2.28 3.05
N SER A 191 15.13 1.06 2.67
CA SER A 191 15.99 0.14 1.94
C SER A 191 16.57 0.86 0.73
N LYS A 192 17.90 0.85 0.62
CA LYS A 192 18.59 1.01 -0.66
C LYS A 192 17.87 0.15 -1.71
N ALA A 193 17.28 0.81 -2.69
CA ALA A 193 16.96 0.29 -4.01
C ALA A 193 16.32 -1.11 -4.07
N TYR A 194 15.00 -1.20 -3.83
CA TYR A 194 14.18 -2.12 -4.63
C TYR A 194 14.06 -1.53 -6.05
N GLY A 195 15.10 -1.70 -6.86
CA GLY A 195 15.17 -1.09 -8.19
C GLY A 195 16.11 -1.76 -9.20
N ALA A 196 16.81 -2.83 -8.84
CA ALA A 196 17.62 -3.60 -9.77
C ALA A 196 17.32 -5.09 -9.58
N GLY A 197 16.54 -5.68 -10.50
CA GLY A 197 16.24 -7.11 -10.43
C GLY A 197 14.98 -7.60 -11.13
N TYR A 198 14.19 -6.73 -11.76
CA TYR A 198 13.12 -7.15 -12.68
C TYR A 198 13.41 -6.60 -14.07
N ASP A 199 14.52 -7.06 -14.65
CA ASP A 199 14.70 -7.03 -16.10
C ASP A 199 13.88 -8.18 -16.67
N GLY A 200 12.90 -7.83 -17.51
CA GLY A 200 12.10 -8.79 -18.24
C GLY A 200 13.00 -9.69 -19.08
N ALA A 201 12.84 -10.99 -18.90
CA ALA A 201 13.30 -11.98 -19.83
C ALA A 201 12.07 -12.70 -20.41
N GLY A 202 11.90 -12.55 -21.72
CA GLY A 202 11.24 -13.51 -22.63
C GLY A 202 9.74 -13.69 -22.47
#